data_AF-A0A357AGI0-F1
#
_entry.id   AF-A0A357AGI0-F1
#
_cell.length_a   1.000
_cell.length_b   1.000
_cell.length_c   1.000
_cell.angle_alpha   90.00
_cell.angle_beta   90.00
_cell.angle_gamma   90.00
#
_symmetry.space_group_name_H-M   'P 1'
#
loop_
_entity.id
_entity.type
_entity.pdbx_description
1 polymer ?
#
loop_
_entity_poly.entity_id
_entity_poly.type
_entity_poly.pdbx_seq_one_letter_code
_entity_poly.pdbx_strand_id
1 'polypeptide(L)'
;TLGEGDHILIAEGCTHHRQCEDIGTVKLPRWIGRHTGKQLRFDFVSGGDFPQNLKPYRLVIHCGGCMLGDREVDYRRRCAEEQQVPMTNYGIAIAHMQGILERCIAPFPRLSPGQPR
;
A
#
# COMPACT_ATOMS: atom_id res chain seq x y z
N THR A 1 10.33 1.45 -9.32
CA THR A 1 11.35 1.53 -8.25
C THR A 1 11.21 2.84 -7.52
N LEU A 2 11.48 2.84 -6.20
CA LEU A 2 11.47 4.03 -5.34
C LEU A 2 12.86 4.69 -5.34
N GLY A 3 12.89 6.01 -5.40
CA GLY A 3 14.07 6.87 -5.33
C GLY A 3 14.11 7.72 -4.06
N GLU A 4 15.18 8.49 -3.91
CA GLU A 4 15.36 9.42 -2.79
C GLU A 4 14.30 10.52 -2.83
N GLY A 5 13.65 10.80 -1.70
CA GLY A 5 12.65 11.85 -1.59
C GLY A 5 11.31 11.55 -2.27
N ASP A 6 11.11 10.33 -2.79
CA ASP A 6 9.82 9.92 -3.37
C ASP A 6 8.71 10.00 -2.32
N HIS A 7 7.51 10.30 -2.80
CA HIS A 7 6.33 10.50 -1.95
C HIS A 7 5.45 9.25 -1.94
N ILE A 8 5.05 8.79 -0.77
CA ILE A 8 4.22 7.60 -0.59
C ILE A 8 2.94 7.99 0.16
N LEU A 9 1.79 7.60 -0.39
CA LEU A 9 0.52 7.72 0.29
C LEU A 9 0.21 6.43 1.05
N ILE A 10 -0.05 6.53 2.35
CA ILE A 10 -0.57 5.44 3.18
C ILE A 10 -2.05 5.72 3.47
N ALA A 11 -2.93 4.86 2.95
CA ALA A 11 -4.37 5.07 2.95
C ALA A 11 -5.11 4.02 3.78
N GLU A 12 -5.79 4.47 4.84
CA GLU A 12 -6.60 3.63 5.71
C GLU A 12 -8.09 3.83 5.45
N GLY A 13 -8.85 2.75 5.44
CA GLY A 13 -10.30 2.77 5.17
C GLY A 13 -11.17 3.04 6.39
N CYS A 14 -10.57 3.22 7.56
CA CYS A 14 -11.27 3.37 8.83
C CYS A 14 -10.78 4.61 9.57
N THR A 15 -11.65 5.20 10.38
CA THR A 15 -11.36 6.39 11.19
C THR A 15 -11.09 6.05 12.66
N HIS A 16 -10.96 4.77 13.01
CA HIS A 16 -10.81 4.37 14.40
C HIS A 16 -9.45 4.79 14.98
N HIS A 17 -9.41 4.91 16.31
CA HIS A 17 -8.29 5.46 17.05
C HIS A 17 -7.00 4.65 16.81
N ARG A 18 -5.96 5.32 16.32
CA ARG A 18 -4.63 4.75 16.11
C ARG A 18 -4.02 4.40 17.46
N GLN A 19 -3.61 3.15 17.63
CA GLN A 19 -2.88 2.72 18.81
C GLN A 19 -1.43 3.21 18.73
N CYS A 20 -0.75 3.29 19.88
CA CYS A 20 0.69 3.53 19.90
C CYS A 20 1.39 2.44 19.07
N GLU A 21 2.34 2.83 18.21
CA GLU A 21 3.05 1.94 17.27
C GLU A 21 2.15 1.21 16.24
N ASP A 22 1.16 1.92 15.70
CA ASP A 22 0.29 1.38 14.65
C ASP A 22 1.06 1.00 13.38
N ILE A 23 0.48 0.06 12.65
CA ILE A 23 1.11 -0.49 11.44
C ILE A 23 1.27 0.58 10.38
N GLY A 24 0.22 1.38 10.14
CA GLY A 24 0.13 2.32 9.03
C GLY A 24 1.10 3.49 9.17
N THR A 25 1.14 4.15 10.33
CA THR A 25 1.89 5.41 10.49
C THR A 25 3.28 5.26 11.10
N VAL A 26 3.58 4.12 11.74
CA VAL A 26 4.87 3.89 12.39
C VAL A 26 5.64 2.74 11.76
N LYS A 27 5.07 1.52 11.78
CA LYS A 27 5.83 0.32 11.40
C LYS A 27 6.10 0.26 9.90
N LEU A 28 5.10 0.57 9.08
CA LEU A 28 5.22 0.49 7.63
C LEU A 28 6.23 1.50 7.06
N PRO A 29 6.19 2.81 7.41
CA PRO A 29 7.23 3.76 6.99
C PRO A 29 8.63 3.32 7.38
N ARG A 30 8.81 2.82 8.62
CA ARG A 30 10.09 2.31 9.11
C ARG A 30 10.56 1.10 8.31
N TRP A 31 9.68 0.15 8.01
CA TRP A 31 10.01 -1.04 7.22
C TRP A 31 10.39 -0.69 5.79
N ILE A 32 9.65 0.22 5.15
CA ILE A 32 9.94 0.70 3.80
C ILE A 32 11.31 1.40 3.77
N GLY A 33 11.58 2.30 4.71
CA GLY A 33 12.87 2.97 4.83
C GLY A 33 14.02 1.97 5.00
N ARG A 34 13.87 0.96 5.87
CA ARG A 34 14.89 -0.09 6.04
C ARG A 34 15.09 -0.98 4.82
N HIS A 35 14.00 -1.34 4.14
CA HIS A 35 14.06 -2.21 2.96
C HIS A 35 14.68 -1.51 1.75
N THR A 36 14.40 -0.21 1.58
CA THR A 36 14.86 0.58 0.43
C THR A 36 16.19 1.28 0.67
N GLY A 37 16.54 1.58 1.93
CA GLY A 37 17.68 2.42 2.28
C GLY A 37 17.53 3.88 1.85
N LYS A 38 16.30 4.36 1.64
CA LYS A 38 15.98 5.73 1.15
C LYS A 38 15.27 6.57 2.21
N GLN A 39 15.48 7.88 2.19
CA GLN A 39 14.60 8.81 2.88
C GLN A 39 13.42 9.13 1.98
N LEU A 40 12.22 8.81 2.48
CA LEU A 40 10.97 8.92 1.73
C LEU A 40 10.04 9.84 2.49
N ARG A 41 9.13 10.48 1.76
CA ARG A 41 8.07 11.31 2.33
C ARG A 41 6.79 10.48 2.42
N PHE A 42 6.02 10.68 3.47
CA PHE A 42 4.79 9.92 3.72
C PHE A 42 3.63 10.85 4.04
N ASP A 43 2.52 10.67 3.31
CA ASP A 43 1.22 11.22 3.65
C ASP A 43 0.32 10.11 4.18
N PHE A 44 -0.55 10.45 5.14
CA PHE A 44 -1.44 9.50 5.80
C PHE A 44 -2.88 9.98 5.74
N VAL A 45 -3.76 9.15 5.19
CA VAL A 45 -5.20 9.42 5.13
C VAL A 45 -5.99 8.27 5.77
N SER A 46 -7.20 8.56 6.26
CA SER A 46 -8.03 7.61 6.99
C SER A 46 -9.52 7.77 6.69
N GLY A 47 -10.28 6.70 6.77
CA GLY A 47 -11.73 6.74 6.53
C GLY A 47 -12.08 6.92 5.06
N GLY A 48 -13.03 7.81 4.78
CA GLY A 48 -13.45 8.17 3.42
C GLY A 48 -12.49 9.13 2.70
N ASP A 49 -11.48 9.66 3.39
CA ASP A 49 -10.53 10.59 2.80
C ASP A 49 -9.55 9.83 1.91
N PHE A 50 -9.77 9.90 0.59
CA PHE A 50 -8.87 9.39 -0.43
C PHE A 50 -8.64 10.50 -1.47
N PRO A 51 -7.39 10.98 -1.68
CA PRO A 51 -7.13 12.11 -2.56
C PRO A 51 -7.54 11.83 -4.01
N GLN A 52 -8.23 12.78 -4.65
CA GLN A 52 -8.59 12.66 -6.06
C GLN A 52 -7.36 12.73 -6.99
N ASN A 53 -6.34 13.49 -6.61
CA ASN A 53 -5.09 13.60 -7.36
C ASN A 53 -4.00 12.78 -6.67
N LEU A 54 -3.62 11.66 -7.28
CA LEU A 54 -2.59 10.76 -6.79
C LEU A 54 -1.24 10.97 -7.49
N LYS A 55 -1.19 11.78 -8.55
CA LYS A 55 0.03 12.04 -9.33
C LYS A 55 1.25 12.51 -8.52
N PRO A 56 1.12 13.21 -7.38
CA PRO A 56 2.28 13.54 -6.55
C PRO A 56 2.95 12.31 -5.91
N TYR A 57 2.26 11.17 -5.81
CA TYR A 57 2.75 9.98 -5.15
C TYR A 57 3.41 9.02 -6.13
N ARG A 58 4.54 8.45 -5.70
CA ARG A 58 5.22 7.37 -6.42
C ARG A 58 4.55 6.01 -6.19
N LEU A 59 3.90 5.84 -5.03
CA LEU A 59 3.26 4.60 -4.61
C LEU A 59 2.13 4.92 -3.62
N VAL A 60 1.00 4.23 -3.79
CA VAL A 60 -0.08 4.15 -2.80
C VAL A 60 0.00 2.81 -2.08
N ILE A 61 -0.07 2.83 -0.75
CA ILE A 61 -0.15 1.63 0.08
C ILE A 61 -1.44 1.69 0.89
N HIS A 62 -2.40 0.84 0.53
CA HIS A 62 -3.71 0.80 1.18
C HIS A 62 -3.76 -0.24 2.30
N CYS A 63 -4.53 0.02 3.35
CA CYS A 63 -4.81 -0.99 4.36
C CYS A 63 -5.59 -2.19 3.78
N GLY A 64 -5.90 -3.18 4.62
CA GLY A 64 -6.73 -4.32 4.21
C GLY A 64 -8.17 -3.97 3.82
N GLY A 65 -8.63 -2.75 4.07
CA GLY A 65 -9.97 -2.29 3.70
C GLY A 65 -11.10 -2.98 4.48
N CYS A 66 -10.82 -3.56 5.66
CA CYS A 66 -11.78 -4.37 6.42
C CYS A 66 -13.08 -3.63 6.81
N MET A 67 -13.06 -2.30 6.85
CA MET A 67 -14.21 -1.45 7.16
C MET A 67 -14.83 -0.79 5.90
N LEU A 68 -14.31 -1.08 4.71
CA LEU A 68 -14.80 -0.55 3.45
C LEU A 68 -15.64 -1.61 2.72
N GLY A 69 -16.67 -1.17 1.99
CA GLY A 69 -17.36 -2.03 1.05
C GLY A 69 -16.55 -2.24 -0.24
N ASP A 70 -16.84 -3.32 -0.96
CA ASP A 70 -16.11 -3.69 -2.18
C ASP A 70 -16.08 -2.58 -3.24
N ARG A 71 -17.18 -1.81 -3.37
CA ARG A 71 -17.27 -0.68 -4.30
C ARG A 71 -16.26 0.42 -4.00
N GLU A 72 -16.02 0.71 -2.72
CA GLU A 72 -15.09 1.74 -2.29
C GLU A 72 -13.64 1.28 -2.48
N VAL A 73 -13.35 0.01 -2.16
CA VAL A 73 -12.02 -0.58 -2.43
C VAL A 73 -11.72 -0.57 -3.93
N ASP A 74 -12.70 -0.94 -4.77
CA ASP A 74 -12.55 -0.94 -6.23
C ASP A 74 -12.40 0.47 -6.79
N TYR A 75 -13.17 1.44 -6.28
CA TYR A 75 -13.04 2.85 -6.65
C TYR A 75 -11.61 3.37 -6.43
N ARG A 76 -11.04 3.15 -5.24
CA ARG A 76 -9.68 3.59 -4.91
C ARG A 76 -8.63 2.95 -5.81
N ARG A 77 -8.80 1.65 -6.12
CA ARG A 77 -7.92 0.90 -7.04
C ARG A 77 -7.96 1.52 -8.43
N ARG A 78 -9.16 1.73 -9.00
CA ARG A 78 -9.33 2.33 -10.33
C ARG A 78 -8.76 3.74 -10.39
N CYS A 79 -8.97 4.54 -9.35
CA CYS A 79 -8.42 5.90 -9.27
C CYS A 79 -6.88 5.92 -9.37
N ALA A 80 -6.20 4.97 -8.74
CA ALA A 80 -4.75 4.81 -8.86
C ALA A 80 -4.34 4.31 -10.26
N GLU A 81 -5.06 3.33 -10.81
CA GLU A 81 -4.83 2.77 -12.14
C GLU A 81 -4.99 3.81 -13.26
N GLU A 82 -6.07 4.57 -13.27
CA GLU A 82 -6.36 5.63 -14.23
C GLU A 82 -5.30 6.73 -14.23
N GLN A 83 -4.72 7.01 -13.06
CA GLN A 83 -3.63 7.98 -12.90
C GLN A 83 -2.24 7.38 -13.09
N GLN A 84 -2.18 6.08 -13.39
CA GLN A 84 -0.95 5.31 -13.56
C GLN A 84 -0.02 5.36 -12.34
N VAL A 85 -0.61 5.43 -11.14
CA VAL A 85 0.12 5.40 -9.86
C VAL A 85 0.07 3.97 -9.32
N PRO A 86 1.23 3.31 -9.10
CA PRO A 86 1.26 1.99 -8.50
C PRO A 86 0.54 1.96 -7.15
N MET A 87 -0.27 0.92 -6.93
CA MET A 87 -0.98 0.70 -5.67
C MET A 87 -0.74 -0.72 -5.18
N THR A 88 -0.51 -0.88 -3.88
CA THR A 88 -0.45 -2.17 -3.20
C THR A 88 -1.19 -2.10 -1.86
N ASN A 89 -1.17 -3.18 -1.08
CA ASN A 89 -1.74 -3.20 0.25
C ASN A 89 -0.71 -3.60 1.33
N TYR A 90 -1.07 -3.40 2.60
CA TYR A 90 -0.20 -3.70 3.74
C TYR A 90 0.32 -5.14 3.69
N GLY A 91 -0.55 -6.12 3.47
CA GLY A 91 -0.18 -7.54 3.47
C GLY A 91 0.88 -7.86 2.42
N ILE A 92 0.68 -7.41 1.17
CA ILE A 92 1.62 -7.62 0.07
C ILE A 92 2.93 -6.88 0.32
N ALA A 93 2.87 -5.61 0.75
CA ALA A 93 4.07 -4.83 1.05
C ALA A 93 4.90 -5.45 2.17
N ILE A 94 4.26 -5.88 3.26
CA ILE A 94 4.92 -6.52 4.39
C ILE A 94 5.55 -7.86 3.95
N ALA A 95 4.79 -8.70 3.24
CA ALA A 95 5.29 -9.99 2.78
C ALA A 95 6.47 -9.84 1.81
N HIS A 96 6.44 -8.83 0.93
CA HIS A 96 7.55 -8.48 0.04
C HIS A 96 8.79 -8.07 0.83
N MET A 97 8.64 -7.12 1.77
CA MET A 97 9.77 -6.62 2.57
C MET A 97 10.37 -7.70 3.49
N GLN A 98 9.59 -8.69 3.90
CA GLN A 98 10.05 -9.83 4.71
C GLN A 98 10.58 -11.01 3.88
N GLY A 99 10.52 -10.95 2.55
CA GLY A 99 10.98 -12.04 1.68
C GLY A 99 10.11 -13.30 1.71
N ILE A 100 8.83 -13.17 2.10
CA ILE A 100 7.89 -14.31 2.20
C ILE A 100 6.74 -14.24 1.19
N LEU A 101 6.74 -13.25 0.29
CA LEU A 101 5.64 -13.03 -0.65
C LEU A 101 5.36 -14.25 -1.54
N GLU A 102 6.39 -14.86 -2.12
CA GLU A 102 6.26 -16.04 -2.98
C GLU A 102 5.56 -17.20 -2.25
N ARG A 103 5.96 -17.44 -0.99
CA ARG A 103 5.31 -18.44 -0.13
C ARG A 103 3.86 -18.08 0.17
N CYS A 104 3.55 -16.81 0.40
CA CYS A 104 2.19 -16.36 0.69
C CYS A 104 1.26 -16.50 -0.53
N ILE A 105 1.78 -16.33 -1.74
CA ILE A 105 0.98 -16.43 -2.98
C ILE A 105 1.01 -17.82 -3.62
N ALA A 106 1.87 -18.73 -3.17
CA ALA A 106 1.96 -20.11 -3.69
C ALA A 106 0.62 -20.86 -3.74
N PRO A 107 -0.33 -20.69 -2.78
CA PRO A 107 -1.66 -21.30 -2.86
C PRO A 107 -2.54 -20.75 -3.99
N PHE A 108 -2.12 -19.69 -4.68
CA PHE A 108 -2.83 -19.03 -5.76
C PHE A 108 -2.04 -19.20 -7.07
N PRO A 109 -2.26 -20.29 -7.82
CA PRO A 109 -1.41 -20.67 -8.97
C PRO A 109 -1.26 -19.55 -9.99
N ARG A 110 -2.35 -18.84 -10.29
CA ARG A 110 -2.40 -17.72 -11.26
C ARG A 110 -1.52 -16.52 -10.89
N LEU A 111 -1.06 -16.44 -9.65
CA LEU A 111 -0.21 -15.35 -9.16
C LEU A 111 1.27 -15.75 -9.08
N SER A 112 1.61 -17.01 -9.37
CA SER A 112 2.99 -17.49 -9.31
C SER A 112 3.80 -17.00 -10.52
N PRO A 113 5.06 -16.56 -10.34
CA PRO A 113 5.91 -16.16 -11.46
C PRO A 113 6.05 -17.31 -12.47
N GLY A 114 5.76 -17.04 -13.75
CA GLY A 114 5.91 -18.01 -14.85
C GLY A 114 4.62 -18.63 -15.40
N GLN A 115 3.44 -18.33 -14.84
CA GLN A 115 2.16 -18.65 -15.49
C GLN A 115 1.68 -17.49 -16.37
N PRO A 116 1.12 -17.77 -17.57
CA PRO A 116 0.53 -16.72 -18.41
C PRO A 116 -0.62 -16.03 -17.66
N ARG A 117 -0.61 -14.69 -17.71
CA ARG A 117 -1.70 -13.84 -17.22
C ARG A 117 -2.96 -14.01 -18.06
#